data_AF-A0A920NC55-F1
#
_entry.id   AF-A0A920NC55-F1
#
_cell.length_a   1.000
_cell.length_b   1.000
_cell.length_c   1.000
_cell.angle_alpha   90.00
_cell.angle_beta   90.00
_cell.angle_gamma   90.00
#
_symmetry.space_group_name_H-M   'P 1'
#
loop_
_entity.id
_entity.type
_entity.pdbx_description
1 polymer ?
#
loop_
_entity_poly.entity_id
_entity_poly.type
_entity_poly.pdbx_seq_one_letter_code
_entity_poly.pdbx_strand_id
1 'polypeptide(L)' 'MSVQADVGNLDQVNFMIKKINDELGQINILVNNAGIIDDGLMLRMSDEAWERVINTNLNGTFYFTGLC' A
#
# COMPACT_ATOMS: atom_id res chain seq x y z
N MET A 1 -8.95 2.39 16.83
CA MET A 1 -9.51 1.63 15.69
C MET A 1 -8.36 0.99 14.93
N SER A 2 -8.52 -0.23 14.43
CA SER A 2 -7.59 -0.88 13.51
C SER A 2 -8.35 -1.42 12.31
N VAL A 3 -7.81 -1.24 11.11
CA VAL A 3 -8.37 -1.78 9.87
C VAL A 3 -7.27 -2.58 9.18
N GLN A 4 -7.56 -3.83 8.84
CA GLN A 4 -6.63 -4.68 8.10
C GLN A 4 -6.74 -4.37 6.61
N ALA A 5 -5.60 -4.16 5.96
CA ALA A 5 -5.50 -4.04 4.51
C ALA A 5 -4.09 -4.43 4.04
N ASP A 6 -4.01 -5.09 2.89
CA ASP A 6 -2.81 -5.15 2.07
C ASP A 6 -2.73 -3.88 1.21
N VAL A 7 -1.64 -3.11 1.36
CA VAL A 7 -1.46 -1.84 0.63
C VAL A 7 -1.33 -2.06 -0.89
N GLY A 8 -0.92 -3.25 -1.33
CA GLY A 8 -0.85 -3.62 -2.75
C GLY A 8 -2.21 -3.98 -3.35
N ASN A 9 -3.29 -4.04 -2.57
CA ASN A 9 -4.63 -4.38 -3.03
C ASN A 9 -5.56 -3.16 -3.01
N LEU A 10 -5.88 -2.63 -4.18
CA LEU A 10 -6.67 -1.40 -4.32
C LEU A 10 -8.06 -1.49 -3.67
N ASP A 11 -8.74 -2.63 -3.75
CA ASP A 11 -10.07 -2.80 -3.16
C ASP A 11 -10.03 -2.73 -1.63
N GLN A 12 -9.00 -3.32 -1.02
CA GLN A 12 -8.77 -3.24 0.43
C GLN A 12 -8.39 -1.83 0.87
N VAL A 13 -7.58 -1.11 0.08
CA VAL A 13 -7.24 0.30 0.32
C VAL A 13 -8.50 1.17 0.28
N ASN A 14 -9.33 1.03 -0.75
CA ASN A 14 -10.61 1.74 -0.87
C ASN A 14 -11.52 1.49 0.34
N PHE A 15 -11.66 0.22 0.75
CA PHE A 15 -12.44 -0.15 1.93
C PHE A 15 -11.88 0.49 3.21
N MET A 16 -10.56 0.46 3.39
CA MET A 16 -9.91 1.05 4.56
C MET A 16 -10.12 2.55 4.64
N ILE A 17 -9.90 3.28 3.55
CA ILE A 17 -10.08 4.74 3.50
C ILE A 17 -11.53 5.12 3.79
N LYS A 18 -12.50 4.41 3.18
CA LYS A 18 -13.91 4.63 3.45
C LYS A 18 -14.22 4.45 4.93
N LYS A 19 -13.79 3.34 5.53
CA LYS A 19 -14.05 3.06 6.95
C LYS A 19 -13.42 4.10 7.89
N ILE A 20 -12.20 4.56 7.59
CA ILE A 20 -11.54 5.62 8.36
C ILE A 20 -12.34 6.92 8.27
N ASN A 21 -12.76 7.32 7.06
CA ASN A 21 -13.54 8.53 6.87
C ASN A 21 -14.91 8.46 7.57
N ASP A 22 -15.57 7.30 7.53
CA ASP A 22 -16.88 7.09 8.17
C ASP A 22 -16.79 7.17 9.71
N GLU A 23 -15.71 6.66 10.32
CA GLU A 23 -15.56 6.60 11.79
C GLU A 23 -14.84 7.80 12.40
N LEU A 24 -13.85 8.36 11.69
CA LEU A 24 -12.91 9.38 12.23
C LEU A 24 -12.95 10.71 11.45
N GLY A 25 -13.63 10.75 10.30
CA GLY A 25 -13.60 11.91 9.41
C GLY A 25 -12.36 11.96 8.53
N GLN A 26 -12.10 13.14 7.95
CA GLN A 26 -11.07 13.34 6.93
C GLN A 26 -9.65 12.98 7.42
N ILE A 27 -8.90 12.28 6.58
CA ILE A 27 -7.47 12.02 6.78
C ILE A 27 -6.67 13.30 6.51
N ASN A 28 -5.99 13.85 7.52
CA ASN A 28 -5.14 15.04 7.34
C ASN A 28 -3.65 14.71 7.17
N ILE A 29 -3.20 13.55 7.65
CA ILE A 29 -1.82 13.10 7.58
C ILE A 29 -1.82 11.67 7.05
N LEU A 30 -1.11 11.46 5.95
CA LEU A 30 -0.84 10.15 5.37
C LEU A 30 0.65 9.83 5.55
N VAL A 31 0.94 8.66 6.11
CA VAL A 31 2.31 8.14 6.22
C VAL A 31 2.39 6.81 5.47
N ASN A 32 2.93 6.84 4.26
CA ASN A 32 3.19 5.64 3.46
C ASN A 32 4.44 4.93 3.97
N ASN A 33 4.29 4.14 5.04
CA ASN A 33 5.40 3.42 5.69
C ASN A 33 5.48 1.94 5.29
N ALA A 34 4.39 1.35 4.79
CA ALA A 34 4.39 -0.05 4.39
C ALA A 34 5.37 -0.25 3.23
N GLY A 35 6.30 -1.17 3.41
CA GLY A 35 7.31 -1.49 2.41
C GLY A 35 7.96 -2.82 2.72
N ILE A 36 8.36 -3.51 1.66
CA ILE A 36 9.14 -4.75 1.72
C ILE A 36 10.43 -4.58 0.94
N ILE A 37 11.36 -5.50 1.20
CA ILE A 37 12.61 -5.63 0.47
C ILE A 37 12.73 -7.08 0.03
N ASP A 38 13.15 -7.30 -1.20
CA ASP A 38 13.48 -8.62 -1.75
C ASP A 38 14.79 -8.48 -2.55
N ASP A 39 15.90 -8.51 -1.81
CA ASP A 39 17.21 -8.12 -2.30
C ASP A 39 17.93 -9.26 -3.03
N GLY A 40 18.59 -8.92 -4.15
CA GLY A 40 19.41 -9.84 -4.90
C GLY A 40 20.19 -9.13 -6.01
N LEU A 41 21.01 -9.88 -6.73
CA LEU A 41 21.57 -9.36 -7.98
C LEU A 41 20.41 -9.19 -8.98
N MET A 42 20.33 -8.03 -9.64
CA MET A 42 19.28 -7.75 -10.65
C MET A 42 19.16 -8.87 -11.70
N LEU A 43 20.29 -9.46 -12.13
CA LEU A 43 20.33 -10.58 -13.08
C LEU A 43 19.64 -11.86 -12.60
N ARG A 44 19.33 -11.97 -11.30
CA ARG A 44 18.71 -13.12 -10.65
C ARG A 44 17.37 -12.78 -10.01
N MET A 45 16.90 -11.54 -10.19
CA MET A 45 15.60 -11.14 -9.67
C MET A 45 14.51 -11.84 -10.47
N SER A 46 13.61 -12.52 -9.78
CA SER A 46 12.43 -13.09 -10.44
C SER A 46 11.38 -12.01 -10.65
N ASP A 47 10.52 -12.22 -11.65
CA ASP A 47 9.41 -11.31 -11.92
C ASP A 47 8.48 -11.19 -10.70
N GLU A 48 8.26 -12.28 -9.96
CA GLU A 48 7.42 -12.28 -8.75
C GLU A 48 8.04 -11.45 -7.61
N ALA A 49 9.35 -11.52 -7.42
CA ALA A 49 10.05 -10.70 -6.42
C ALA A 49 9.95 -9.22 -6.78
N TRP A 50 10.15 -8.88 -8.06
CA TRP A 50 10.01 -7.53 -8.58
C TRP A 50 8.59 -7.01 -8.39
N GLU A 51 7.59 -7.77 -8.83
CA GLU A 51 6.18 -7.42 -8.70
C GLU A 51 5.76 -7.23 -7.26
N ARG A 52 6.21 -8.09 -6.33
CA ARG A 52 5.90 -7.93 -4.90
C ARG A 52 6.41 -6.60 -4.34
N VAL A 53 7.66 -6.22 -4.66
CA VAL A 53 8.26 -4.96 -4.20
C VAL A 53 7.53 -3.77 -4.84
N ILE A 54 7.29 -3.79 -6.14
CA ILE A 54 6.58 -2.72 -6.86
C ILE A 54 5.14 -2.58 -6.35
N ASN A 55 4.42 -3.68 -6.17
CA ASN A 55 3.05 -3.66 -5.69
C ASN A 55 2.94 -3.08 -4.29
N THR A 56 3.85 -3.43 -3.38
CA THR A 56 3.81 -2.92 -2.00
C THR A 56 4.31 -1.48 -1.91
N ASN A 57 5.53 -1.22 -2.41
CA ASN A 57 6.26 0.01 -2.10
C ASN A 57 5.84 1.17 -3.02
N LEU A 58 5.50 0.88 -4.28
CA LEU A 58 5.16 1.90 -5.27
C LEU A 58 3.65 2.00 -5.50
N ASN A 59 3.00 0.90 -5.91
CA ASN A 59 1.56 0.92 -6.17
C ASN A 59 0.77 1.24 -4.91
N GLY A 60 1.12 0.63 -3.76
CA GLY A 60 0.48 0.97 -2.48
C GLY A 60 0.57 2.45 -2.13
N THR A 61 1.77 3.03 -2.22
CA THR A 61 1.97 4.48 -2.03
C THR A 61 1.12 5.31 -3.00
N PHE A 62 1.04 4.91 -4.27
CA PHE A 62 0.24 5.58 -5.29
C PHE A 62 -1.26 5.52 -4.98
N TYR A 63 -1.78 4.35 -4.58
CA TYR A 63 -3.20 4.17 -4.24
C TYR A 63 -3.64 5.08 -3.09
N PHE A 64 -2.92 5.09 -1.97
CA PHE A 64 -3.27 5.95 -0.83
C PHE A 64 -3.14 7.43 -1.16
N THR A 65 -2.11 7.83 -1.89
CA THR A 65 -1.90 9.25 -2.23
C THR A 65 -3.01 9.80 -3.15
N GLY A 66 -3.61 8.95 -4.00
CA GLY A 66 -4.71 9.36 -4.87
C GLY A 66 -6.10 9.37 -4.21
N LEU A 67 -6.23 8.82 -3.00
CA LEU A 67 -7.53 8.58 -2.35
C LEU A 67 -7.71 9.31 -1.02
N CYS A 68 -6.62 9.76 -0.39
CA CYS A 68 -6.62 10.65 0.78
C CYS A 68 -6.67 12.12 0.35
#